data_AF-X1JJ34-F1
#
_entry.id   AF-X1JJ34-F1
#
_cell.length_a   1.000
_cell.length_b   1.000
_cell.length_c   1.000
_cell.angle_alpha   90.00
_cell.angle_beta   90.00
_cell.angle_gamma   90.00
#
_symmetry.space_group_name_H-M   'P 1'
#
loop_
_entity.id
_entity.type
_entity.pdbx_description
1 polymer ?
#
loop_
_entity_poly.entity_id
_entity_poly.type
_entity_poly.pdbx_seq_one_letter_code
_entity_poly.pdbx_strand_id
1 'polypeptide(L)'
;RRDEDEVFLAWSDVCMTVDKNRGYLIEAWLCVDGKLIFIPLNIDGLVVVLTDEAGCSEPSWGRIYSAEKHGYSKWRTIPWPAHEPSQTKLP
;
A
#
# COMPACT_ATOMS: atom_id res chain seq x y z
N ARG A 1 7.04 -5.40 -3.38
CA ARG A 1 8.35 -5.08 -4.01
C ARG A 1 8.25 -3.69 -4.62
N ARG A 2 9.38 -3.04 -4.93
CA ARG A 2 9.44 -1.75 -5.63
C ARG A 2 10.12 -1.92 -6.99
N ASP A 3 9.75 -1.08 -7.94
CA ASP A 3 10.42 -0.83 -9.21
C ASP A 3 10.37 0.67 -9.47
N GLU A 4 11.49 1.38 -9.24
CA GLU A 4 11.52 2.86 -9.25
C GLU A 4 10.42 3.47 -8.34
N ASP A 5 9.49 4.22 -8.93
CA ASP A 5 8.36 4.84 -8.23
C ASP A 5 7.14 3.93 -8.15
N GLU A 6 7.19 2.70 -8.67
CA GLU A 6 6.09 1.74 -8.58
C GLU A 6 6.28 0.77 -7.40
N VAL A 7 5.28 0.69 -6.54
CA VAL A 7 5.19 -0.28 -5.44
C VAL A 7 4.16 -1.34 -5.80
N PHE A 8 4.64 -2.58 -5.96
CA PHE A 8 3.82 -3.76 -6.19
C PHE A 8 3.49 -4.42 -4.86
N LEU A 9 2.20 -4.40 -4.51
CA LEU A 9 1.65 -5.07 -3.34
C LEU A 9 0.92 -6.33 -3.78
N ALA A 10 1.18 -7.42 -3.07
CA ALA A 10 0.48 -8.69 -3.22
C ALA A 10 0.24 -9.29 -1.83
N TRP A 11 -0.90 -9.96 -1.64
CA TRP A 11 -1.24 -10.60 -0.37
C TRP A 11 -2.00 -11.90 -0.58
N SER A 12 -2.04 -12.73 0.46
CA SER A 12 -2.81 -13.97 0.46
C SER A 12 -4.29 -13.66 0.71
N ASP A 13 -5.15 -14.41 0.02
CA ASP A 13 -6.59 -14.28 0.20
C ASP A 13 -7.04 -14.71 1.61
N VAL A 14 -8.05 -14.01 2.13
CA VAL A 14 -8.76 -14.35 3.35
C VAL A 14 -10.08 -14.99 2.93
N CYS A 15 -10.17 -16.31 3.12
CA CYS A 15 -11.32 -17.09 2.70
C CYS A 15 -12.61 -16.57 3.38
N MET A 16 -13.53 -16.07 2.57
CA MET A 16 -14.86 -15.60 2.96
C MET A 16 -15.90 -16.17 2.00
N THR A 17 -17.15 -16.30 2.46
CA THR A 17 -18.25 -16.63 1.57
C THR A 17 -18.51 -15.48 0.60
N VAL A 18 -19.06 -15.79 -0.58
CA VAL A 18 -19.39 -14.79 -1.61
C VAL A 18 -20.31 -13.70 -1.06
N ASP A 19 -21.27 -14.07 -0.20
CA ASP A 19 -22.20 -13.08 0.39
C ASP A 19 -21.50 -12.05 1.28
N LYS A 20 -20.36 -12.44 1.86
CA LYS A 20 -19.59 -11.67 2.84
C LYS A 20 -18.47 -10.85 2.22
N ASN A 21 -17.79 -11.37 1.21
CA ASN A 21 -16.59 -10.76 0.64
C ASN A 21 -16.90 -9.38 0.01
N ARG A 22 -16.19 -8.34 0.43
CA ARG A 22 -16.23 -6.98 -0.15
C ARG A 22 -14.84 -6.49 -0.59
N GLY A 23 -13.92 -7.44 -0.80
CA GLY A 23 -12.54 -7.21 -1.20
C GLY A 23 -11.66 -6.76 -0.04
N TYR A 24 -10.77 -5.83 -0.33
CA TYR A 24 -9.76 -5.32 0.60
C TYR A 24 -9.79 -3.80 0.61
N LEU A 25 -9.56 -3.22 1.79
CA LEU A 25 -9.24 -1.80 1.93
C LEU A 25 -7.75 -1.68 2.18
N ILE A 26 -7.08 -0.89 1.36
CA ILE A 26 -5.70 -0.44 1.58
C ILE A 26 -5.75 1.03 1.93
N GLU A 27 -5.08 1.38 3.01
CA GLU A 27 -4.80 2.76 3.38
C GLU A 27 -3.30 2.97 3.23
N ALA A 28 -2.91 3.84 2.32
CA ALA A 28 -1.52 4.12 2.01
C ALA A 28 -1.20 5.61 2.18
N TRP A 29 0.00 5.89 2.65
CA TRP A 29 0.60 7.21 2.71
C TRP A 29 1.75 7.20 1.72
N LEU A 30 1.54 7.80 0.56
CA LEU A 30 2.44 7.75 -0.58
C LEU A 30 3.09 9.11 -0.79
N CYS A 31 4.34 9.12 -1.23
CA CYS A 31 4.98 10.34 -1.64
C CYS A 31 4.51 10.76 -3.03
N VAL A 32 3.98 11.96 -3.14
CA VAL A 32 3.55 12.57 -4.40
C VAL A 32 3.94 14.04 -4.36
N ASP A 33 4.73 14.49 -5.33
CA ASP A 33 5.24 15.86 -5.43
C ASP A 33 5.92 16.34 -4.14
N GLY A 34 6.71 15.45 -3.50
CA GLY A 34 7.43 15.73 -2.25
C GLY A 34 6.54 15.87 -1.01
N LYS A 35 5.26 15.47 -1.10
CA LYS A 35 4.32 15.46 0.04
C LYS A 35 3.80 14.05 0.30
N LEU A 36 3.65 13.72 1.57
CA LEU A 36 3.03 12.47 1.98
C LEU A 36 1.50 12.59 1.91
N ILE A 37 0.88 11.89 0.96
CA ILE A 37 -0.56 11.94 0.66
C ILE A 37 -1.24 10.66 1.11
N PHE A 38 -2.36 10.80 1.84
CA PHE A 38 -3.21 9.67 2.22
C PHE A 38 -4.12 9.24 1.07
N ILE A 39 -4.03 7.98 0.68
CA ILE A 39 -4.75 7.37 -0.44
C ILE A 39 -5.47 6.09 0.06
N PRO A 40 -6.80 6.13 0.24
CA PRO A 40 -7.60 4.95 0.53
C PRO A 40 -8.08 4.27 -0.76
N LEU A 41 -7.94 2.94 -0.82
CA LEU A 41 -8.24 2.13 -2.00
C LEU A 41 -9.07 0.92 -1.61
N ASN A 42 -10.23 0.73 -2.26
CA ASN A 42 -10.94 -0.54 -2.23
C ASN A 42 -10.52 -1.37 -3.45
N ILE A 43 -10.09 -2.61 -3.21
CA ILE A 43 -9.58 -3.52 -4.23
C ILE A 43 -10.36 -4.84 -4.19
N ASP A 44 -10.96 -5.21 -5.32
CA ASP A 44 -11.50 -6.54 -5.57
C ASP A 44 -10.44 -7.38 -6.31
N GLY A 45 -9.46 -7.89 -5.55
CA GLY A 45 -8.29 -8.57 -6.08
C GLY A 45 -7.22 -8.79 -5.01
N LEU A 46 -6.08 -9.36 -5.42
CA LEU A 46 -4.97 -9.72 -4.52
C LEU A 46 -3.64 -9.01 -4.87
N VAL A 47 -3.68 -8.11 -5.84
CA VAL A 47 -2.52 -7.34 -6.32
C VAL A 47 -2.96 -5.90 -6.59
N VAL A 48 -2.11 -4.94 -6.23
CA VAL A 48 -2.22 -3.55 -6.67
C VAL A 48 -0.83 -2.97 -6.93
N VAL A 49 -0.74 -2.04 -7.88
CA VAL A 49 0.46 -1.24 -8.14
C VAL A 49 0.15 0.21 -7.77
N LEU A 50 1.03 0.83 -7.01
CA LEU A 50 0.88 2.18 -6.50
C LEU A 50 2.09 3.03 -6.87
N THR A 51 1.86 4.26 -7.29
CA THR A 51 2.92 5.24 -7.50
C THR A 51 3.31 5.86 -6.16
N ASP A 52 4.59 5.78 -5.83
CA ASP A 52 5.20 6.24 -4.59
C ASP A 52 6.59 6.78 -4.92
N GLU A 53 6.68 8.10 -5.05
CA GLU A 53 7.88 8.82 -5.48
C GLU A 53 8.94 8.93 -4.38
N ALA A 54 10.18 9.24 -4.75
CA ALA A 54 11.19 9.63 -3.77
C ALA A 54 11.02 11.10 -3.32
N GLY A 55 11.66 11.46 -2.20
CA GLY A 55 11.89 12.88 -1.82
C GLY A 55 11.02 13.43 -0.70
N CYS A 56 10.07 12.66 -0.16
CA CYS A 56 9.34 13.05 1.04
C CYS A 56 10.23 13.02 2.29
N SER A 57 9.90 13.87 3.27
CA SER A 57 10.60 13.93 4.57
C SER A 57 10.31 12.74 5.48
N GLU A 58 9.19 12.07 5.24
CA GLU A 58 8.75 10.88 5.97
C GLU A 58 8.61 9.71 4.99
N PRO A 59 8.94 8.48 5.43
CA PRO A 59 8.81 7.30 4.57
C PRO A 59 7.34 6.97 4.32
N SER A 60 7.05 6.55 3.10
CA SER A 60 5.77 5.97 2.73
C SER A 60 5.48 4.68 3.48
N TRP A 61 4.20 4.45 3.75
CA TRP A 61 3.76 3.28 4.51
C TRP A 61 2.29 2.97 4.20
N GLY A 62 1.83 1.81 4.65
CA GLY A 62 0.42 1.47 4.50
C GLY A 62 -0.01 0.32 5.36
N ARG A 63 -1.32 0.10 5.35
CA ARG A 63 -2.00 -0.99 6.04
C ARG A 63 -3.15 -1.53 5.22
N ILE A 64 -3.47 -2.80 5.43
CA ILE A 64 -4.52 -3.53 4.71
C ILE A 64 -5.55 -4.12 5.67
N TYR A 65 -6.81 -4.11 5.22
CA TYR A 65 -7.97 -4.70 5.89
C TYR A 65 -8.67 -5.65 4.92
N SER A 66 -9.23 -6.75 5.42
CA SER A 66 -10.27 -7.47 4.70
C SER A 66 -11.59 -6.74 4.91
N ALA A 67 -12.32 -6.50 3.82
CA ALA A 67 -13.64 -5.90 3.85
C ALA A 67 -14.71 -7.00 3.80
N GLU A 68 -15.62 -6.96 4.75
CA GLU A 68 -16.74 -7.89 4.92
C GLU A 68 -18.06 -7.10 4.94
N LYS A 69 -19.18 -7.72 4.58
CA LYS A 69 -20.48 -7.03 4.48
C LYS A 69 -20.92 -6.30 5.76
N HIS A 70 -20.40 -6.66 6.94
CA HIS A 70 -20.69 -6.02 8.23
C HIS A 70 -19.55 -5.12 8.74
N GLY A 71 -18.42 -4.99 8.02
CA GLY A 71 -17.32 -4.12 8.42
C GLY A 71 -15.94 -4.61 7.99
N TYR A 72 -14.91 -4.15 8.69
CA TYR A 72 -13.52 -4.44 8.37
C TYR A 72 -12.85 -5.32 9.42
N SER A 73 -11.87 -6.12 9.00
CA SER A 73 -10.99 -6.83 9.92
C SER A 73 -10.13 -5.86 10.75
N LYS A 74 -9.37 -6.39 11.71
CA LYS A 74 -8.17 -5.67 12.18
C LYS A 74 -7.21 -5.49 11.02
N TRP A 75 -6.57 -4.33 10.95
CA TRP A 75 -5.57 -4.08 9.91
C TRP A 75 -4.28 -4.87 10.16
N ARG A 76 -3.53 -5.05 9.08
CA ARG A 76 -2.13 -5.50 9.12
C ARG A 76 -1.24 -4.45 8.47
N THR A 77 -0.06 -4.22 9.06
CA THR A 77 0.97 -3.38 8.44
C THR A 77 1.44 -4.00 7.14
N ILE A 78 1.57 -3.20 6.10
CA ILE A 78 2.23 -3.60 4.87
C ILE A 78 3.74 -3.39 5.06
N PRO A 79 4.60 -4.40 4.83
CA PRO A 79 6.05 -4.22 4.87
C PRO A 79 6.48 -3.38 3.65
N TRP A 80 6.41 -2.06 3.79
CA TRP A 80 6.61 -1.13 2.69
C TRP A 80 8.06 -1.14 2.21
N PRO A 81 8.32 -1.28 0.90
CA PRO A 81 9.69 -1.23 0.39
C PRO A 81 10.22 0.21 0.42
N ALA A 82 11.35 0.40 1.08
CA ALA A 82 12.07 1.67 1.04
C ALA A 82 12.48 2.04 -0.39
N HIS A 83 12.64 3.32 -0.68
CA HIS A 83 13.48 3.73 -1.80
C HIS A 83 14.91 3.32 -1.48
N GLU A 84 15.64 2.76 -2.46
CA GLU A 84 17.08 2.61 -2.28
C GLU A 84 17.65 3.99 -1.95
N PRO A 85 18.54 4.11 -0.95
CA PRO A 85 19.21 5.37 -0.73
C PRO A 85 19.93 5.70 -2.03
N SER A 86 19.47 6.76 -2.72
CA SER A 86 20.21 7.38 -3.81
C SER A 86 21.64 7.48 -3.32
N GLN A 87 22.58 6.82 -4.00
CA GLN A 87 23.98 6.98 -3.67
C GLN A 87 24.24 8.47 -3.76
N THR A 88 24.33 9.14 -2.62
CA THR A 88 24.82 10.50 -2.50
C THR A 88 26.19 10.45 -3.14
N LYS A 89 26.27 10.86 -4.40
CA LYS A 89 27.52 11.08 -5.09
C LYS A 89 28.16 12.21 -4.30
N LEU A 90 29.05 11.86 -3.37
CA LEU A 90 29.85 12.86 -2.68
C LEU A 90 30.58 13.67 -3.76
N PRO A 91 30.64 15.01 -3.57
CA PRO A 91 31.25 15.91 -4.54
C PRO A 91 32.72 15.58 -4.82
#